data_AF-S8DCJ9-F1
#
_entry.id   AF-S8DCJ9-F1
#
_cell.length_a   1.000
_cell.length_b   1.000
_cell.length_c   1.000
_cell.angle_alpha   90.00
_cell.angle_beta   90.00
_cell.angle_gamma   90.00
#
_symmetry.space_group_name_H-M   'P 1'
#
loop_
_entity.id
_entity.type
_entity.pdbx_description
1 polymer ?
#
loop_
_entity_poly.entity_id
_entity_poly.type
_entity_poly.pdbx_seq_one_letter_code
_entity_poly.pdbx_strand_id
1 'polypeptide(L)'
;GYASADDGVVVHLASAGIRERKRGVPWTEEEHKWFLLGLKKVGKGDWRGISKNYVKTRTPTQVASHAQKYFLRQSNANRRRRRSSLFDITTESVT
;
A
#
# COMPACT_ATOMS: atom_id res chain seq x y z
N GLY A 1 42.09 -25.05 -35.14
CA GLY A 1 41.35 -24.74 -36.38
C GLY A 1 40.59 -23.46 -36.15
N TYR A 2 40.77 -22.50 -37.05
CA TYR A 2 40.19 -21.16 -37.13
C TYR A 2 38.65 -21.13 -37.09
N ALA A 3 38.05 -20.08 -36.49
CA ALA A 3 37.03 -19.19 -37.09
C ALA A 3 36.23 -18.41 -36.03
N SER A 4 36.21 -17.09 -36.21
CA SER A 4 35.44 -16.07 -35.50
C SER A 4 33.93 -16.24 -35.67
N ALA A 5 33.17 -16.00 -34.61
CA ALA A 5 31.80 -15.48 -34.71
C ALA A 5 31.55 -14.55 -33.52
N ASP A 6 30.70 -13.59 -33.79
CA ASP A 6 30.58 -12.24 -33.28
C ASP A 6 29.85 -12.09 -31.94
N ASP A 7 29.96 -10.85 -31.45
CA ASP A 7 29.33 -10.18 -30.32
C ASP A 7 27.90 -10.66 -29.99
N GLY A 8 27.73 -11.27 -28.81
CA GLY A 8 26.45 -11.83 -28.36
C GLY A 8 26.24 -11.70 -26.85
N VAL A 9 26.22 -10.46 -26.36
CA VAL A 9 25.48 -9.95 -25.18
C VAL A 9 25.16 -10.98 -24.08
N VAL A 10 26.07 -11.11 -23.12
CA VAL A 10 25.76 -11.64 -21.79
C VAL A 10 25.18 -10.55 -20.91
N VAL A 11 23.85 -10.39 -20.90
CA VAL A 11 23.13 -9.86 -19.74
C VAL A 11 21.67 -10.35 -19.78
N HIS A 12 21.47 -11.56 -19.28
CA HIS A 12 20.18 -11.90 -18.67
C HIS A 12 20.06 -11.16 -17.31
N LEU A 13 20.06 -9.82 -17.35
CA LEU A 13 19.77 -8.99 -16.18
C LEU A 13 18.26 -8.84 -16.11
N ALA A 14 17.67 -9.61 -15.19
CA ALA A 14 16.40 -9.35 -14.56
C ALA A 14 15.24 -9.05 -15.54
N SER A 15 14.41 -10.07 -15.75
CA SER A 15 12.98 -9.88 -16.02
C SER A 15 12.27 -9.29 -14.78
N ALA A 16 12.81 -8.20 -14.24
CA ALA A 16 12.03 -7.15 -13.62
C ALA A 16 11.31 -6.46 -14.76
N GLY A 17 10.36 -7.18 -15.38
CA GLY A 17 9.27 -6.55 -16.08
C GLY A 17 8.70 -5.56 -15.09
N ILE A 18 9.04 -4.29 -15.28
CA ILE A 18 8.27 -3.16 -14.81
C ILE A 18 6.90 -3.42 -15.41
N ARG A 19 6.09 -4.23 -14.74
CA ARG A 19 4.65 -4.08 -14.77
C ARG A 19 4.52 -2.64 -14.34
N GLU A 20 4.30 -1.74 -15.30
CA GLU A 20 3.91 -0.38 -15.04
C GLU A 20 2.75 -0.49 -14.06
N ARG A 21 3.08 -0.40 -12.76
CA ARG A 21 2.09 -0.33 -11.72
C ARG A 21 1.48 1.03 -11.99
N LYS A 22 0.40 1.05 -12.77
CA LYS A 22 -0.45 2.21 -12.96
C LYS A 22 -0.61 2.79 -11.57
N ARG A 23 0.07 3.92 -11.31
CA ARG A 23 0.19 4.49 -9.98
C ARG A 23 -1.24 4.60 -9.46
N GLY A 24 -1.54 3.87 -8.39
CA GLY A 24 -2.92 3.79 -7.91
C GLY A 24 -3.41 5.19 -7.59
N VAL A 25 -4.56 5.59 -8.13
CA VAL A 25 -5.15 6.91 -7.85
C VAL A 25 -5.26 7.05 -6.33
N PRO A 26 -4.71 8.11 -5.71
CA PRO A 26 -4.80 8.30 -4.27
C PRO A 26 -6.26 8.47 -3.85
N TRP A 27 -6.59 8.13 -2.60
CA TRP A 27 -7.95 8.33 -2.07
C TRP A 27 -8.22 9.83 -1.91
N THR A 28 -9.28 10.32 -2.53
CA THR A 28 -9.74 11.71 -2.32
C THR A 28 -10.50 11.82 -0.99
N GLU A 29 -10.58 13.04 -0.46
CA GLU A 29 -11.34 13.30 0.77
C GLU A 29 -12.83 12.98 0.61
N GLU A 30 -13.40 13.26 -0.57
CA GLU A 30 -14.79 12.95 -0.88
C GLU A 30 -15.05 11.44 -0.86
N GLU A 31 -14.24 10.65 -1.58
CA GLU A 31 -14.32 9.18 -1.55
C GLU A 31 -14.17 8.65 -0.12
N HIS A 32 -13.30 9.27 0.69
CA HIS A 32 -13.12 8.88 2.08
C HIS A 32 -14.35 9.20 2.94
N LYS A 33 -15.00 10.36 2.76
CA LYS A 33 -16.25 10.71 3.46
C LYS A 33 -17.36 9.70 3.14
N TRP A 34 -17.51 9.34 1.86
CA TRP A 34 -18.46 8.31 1.44
C TRP A 34 -18.14 6.93 2.03
N PHE A 35 -16.86 6.55 2.10
CA PHE A 35 -16.43 5.34 2.78
C PHE A 35 -16.84 5.30 4.26
N LEU A 36 -16.63 6.40 5.00
CA LEU A 36 -17.02 6.49 6.42
C LEU A 36 -18.54 6.43 6.60
N LEU A 37 -19.30 7.08 5.70
CA LEU A 37 -20.75 6.99 5.70
C LEU A 37 -21.24 5.57 5.42
N GLY A 38 -20.62 4.90 4.45
CA GLY A 38 -20.89 3.49 4.14
C GLY A 38 -20.60 2.57 5.32
N LEU A 39 -19.49 2.78 6.02
CA LEU A 39 -19.16 2.07 7.26
C LEU A 39 -20.24 2.26 8.34
N LYS A 40 -20.74 3.49 8.52
CA LYS A 40 -21.78 3.79 9.51
C LYS A 40 -23.13 3.17 9.15
N LYS A 41 -23.47 3.08 7.86
CA LYS A 41 -24.80 2.64 7.40
C LYS A 41 -24.89 1.13 7.16
N VAL A 42 -23.86 0.52 6.58
CA VAL A 42 -23.84 -0.93 6.24
C VAL A 42 -23.15 -1.75 7.32
N GLY A 43 -22.15 -1.17 8.00
CA GLY A 43 -21.34 -1.86 9.01
C GLY A 43 -19.98 -2.33 8.47
N LYS A 44 -19.15 -2.85 9.38
CA LYS A 44 -17.80 -3.34 9.07
C LYS A 44 -17.88 -4.75 8.49
N GLY A 45 -17.32 -4.96 7.29
CA GLY A 45 -17.23 -6.27 6.64
C GLY A 45 -17.86 -6.30 5.24
N ASP A 46 -18.90 -5.50 5.03
CA ASP A 46 -19.61 -5.41 3.75
C ASP A 46 -18.94 -4.48 2.74
N TRP A 47 -17.70 -4.80 2.38
CA TRP A 47 -16.91 -4.01 1.41
C TRP A 47 -17.56 -3.94 0.03
N ARG A 48 -18.29 -4.99 -0.35
CA ARG A 48 -19.05 -5.04 -1.62
C ARG A 48 -20.22 -4.05 -1.60
N GLY A 49 -20.95 -3.97 -0.49
CA GLY A 49 -22.04 -3.00 -0.31
C GLY A 49 -21.53 -1.57 -0.28
N ILE A 50 -20.41 -1.34 0.41
CA ILE A 50 -19.79 -0.02 0.52
C ILE A 50 -19.26 0.46 -0.86
N SER A 51 -18.57 -0.41 -1.60
CA SER A 51 -18.08 -0.10 -2.95
C SER A 51 -19.22 0.22 -3.92
N LYS A 52 -20.27 -0.61 -3.97
CA LYS A 52 -21.36 -0.43 -4.94
C LYS A 52 -22.23 0.79 -4.65
N ASN A 53 -22.48 1.09 -3.38
CA ASN A 53 -23.46 2.11 -3.02
C ASN A 53 -22.83 3.48 -2.68
N TYR A 54 -21.61 3.50 -2.13
CA TYR A 54 -20.98 4.72 -1.62
C TYR A 54 -19.73 5.11 -2.42
N VAL A 55 -18.82 4.16 -2.65
CA VAL A 55 -17.53 4.44 -3.29
C VAL A 55 -17.44 3.76 -4.66
N LYS A 56 -18.28 4.21 -5.60
CA LYS A 56 -18.43 3.61 -6.93
C LYS A 56 -17.16 3.65 -7.78
N THR A 57 -16.26 4.58 -7.48
CA THR A 57 -14.94 4.75 -8.12
C THR A 57 -13.90 3.73 -7.67
N ARG A 58 -14.18 2.98 -6.59
CA ARG A 58 -13.24 2.01 -6.00
C ARG A 58 -13.85 0.62 -5.99
N THR A 59 -13.03 -0.35 -6.36
CA THR A 59 -13.41 -1.76 -6.33
C THR A 59 -13.55 -2.27 -4.89
N PRO A 60 -14.34 -3.33 -4.65
CA PRO A 60 -14.52 -3.90 -3.31
C PRO A 60 -13.19 -4.28 -2.64
N THR A 61 -12.21 -4.76 -3.42
CA THR A 61 -10.87 -5.11 -2.94
C THR A 61 -10.05 -3.88 -2.51
N GLN A 62 -10.18 -2.77 -3.24
CA GLN A 62 -9.56 -1.49 -2.85
C GLN A 62 -10.20 -0.95 -1.57
N VAL A 63 -11.52 -1.05 -1.45
CA VAL A 63 -12.27 -0.65 -0.24
C VAL A 63 -11.83 -1.50 0.96
N ALA A 64 -11.72 -2.82 0.80
CA ALA A 64 -11.24 -3.71 1.87
C ALA A 64 -9.81 -3.37 2.31
N SER A 65 -8.89 -3.19 1.35
CA SER A 65 -7.50 -2.77 1.62
C SER A 65 -7.44 -1.41 2.34
N HIS A 66 -8.28 -0.46 1.92
CA HIS A 66 -8.36 0.86 2.56
C HIS A 66 -8.92 0.76 3.97
N ALA A 67 -9.97 -0.02 4.18
CA ALA A 67 -10.55 -0.28 5.50
C ALA A 67 -9.52 -0.89 6.45
N GLN A 68 -8.77 -1.89 5.99
CA GLN A 68 -7.68 -2.48 6.78
C GLN A 68 -6.68 -1.40 7.21
N LYS A 69 -6.10 -0.65 6.26
CA LYS A 69 -5.15 0.42 6.59
C LYS A 69 -5.75 1.48 7.50
N TYR A 70 -7.00 1.87 7.27
CA TYR A 70 -7.71 2.86 8.07
C TYR A 70 -7.84 2.41 9.53
N PHE A 71 -8.28 1.18 9.79
CA PHE A 71 -8.40 0.66 11.15
C PHE A 71 -7.04 0.51 11.85
N LEU A 72 -6.00 0.07 11.13
CA LEU A 72 -4.65 0.05 11.69
C LEU A 72 -4.20 1.46 12.06
N ARG A 73 -4.42 2.46 11.20
CA ARG A 73 -4.05 3.86 11.46
C ARG A 73 -4.84 4.45 12.63
N GLN A 74 -6.13 4.15 12.73
CA GLN A 74 -7.00 4.59 13.83
C GLN A 74 -6.51 4.04 15.18
N SER A 75 -6.16 2.74 15.24
CA SER A 75 -5.61 2.12 16.44
C SER A 75 -4.23 2.68 16.81
N ASN A 76 -3.39 2.96 15.81
CA ASN A 76 -2.05 3.52 16.01
C ASN A 76 -2.04 5.03 16.31
N ALA A 77 -3.05 5.80 15.88
CA ALA A 77 -3.18 7.20 16.27
C ALA A 77 -3.30 7.36 17.80
N ASN A 78 -4.00 6.42 18.46
CA ASN A 78 -4.07 6.35 19.91
C ASN A 78 -2.73 5.88 20.56
N ARG A 79 -1.92 5.10 19.83
CA ARG A 79 -0.60 4.60 20.27
C ARG A 79 0.59 5.48 19.86
N ARG A 80 0.39 6.54 19.07
CA ARG A 80 1.47 7.39 18.52
C ARG A 80 2.26 8.17 19.57
N ARG A 81 1.86 8.10 20.86
CA ARG A 81 2.68 8.56 21.99
C ARG A 81 3.78 7.58 22.43
N ARG A 82 3.85 6.36 21.89
CA ARG A 82 4.89 5.38 22.25
C ARG A 82 5.40 4.65 21.00
N ARG A 83 6.51 5.15 20.44
CA ARG A 83 7.68 4.33 20.08
C ARG A 83 8.84 5.25 19.64
N SER A 84 9.94 5.16 20.38
CA SER A 84 11.27 5.59 19.96
C SER A 84 11.68 4.85 18.68
N SER A 85 12.56 5.47 17.90
CA SER A 85 12.97 5.00 16.59
C SER A 85 13.98 3.86 16.70
N LEU A 86 14.05 3.04 15.65
CA LEU A 86 15.05 1.97 15.51
C LEU A 86 16.49 2.52 15.38
N PHE A 87 16.64 3.84 15.16
CA PHE A 87 17.90 4.53 14.97
C PHE A 87 18.41 5.23 16.24
N ASP A 88 17.66 5.18 17.35
CA ASP A 88 18.08 5.76 18.64
C ASP A 88 19.03 4.82 19.41
N ILE A 89 19.96 4.14 18.72
CA ILE A 89 21.02 3.36 19.37
C ILE A 89 22.15 4.34 19.70
N THR A 90 22.19 4.82 20.94
CA THR A 90 23.29 5.63 21.50
C THR A 90 24.57 4.80 21.47
N THR A 91 25.48 5.10 20.55
CA THR A 91 26.90 4.79 20.73
C THR A 91 27.45 5.73 21.82
N GLU A 92 28.39 5.24 22.63
CA GLU A 92 29.14 5.98 23.66
C GLU A 92 28.60 5.84 25.10
N SER A 93 28.63 4.59 25.57
CA SER A 93 28.92 4.26 26.98
C SER A 93 29.90 3.09 26.96
N VAL A 94 31.14 3.35 26.55
CA VAL A 94 32.26 2.47 26.85
C VAL A 94 33.22 3.27 27.70
N THR A 95 33.55 2.65 28.84
CA THR A 95 34.38 3.09 29.97
C THR A 95 35.75 3.59 29.57
#